data_AF-A0A1V3XXI6-F1
#
_entry.id   AF-A0A1V3XXI6-F1
#
_cell.length_a   1.000
_cell.length_b   1.000
_cell.length_c   1.000
_cell.angle_alpha   90.00
_cell.angle_beta   90.00
_cell.angle_gamma   90.00
#
_symmetry.space_group_name_H-M   'P 1'
#
loop_
_entity.id
_entity.type
_entity.pdbx_description
1 polymer ?
#
loop_
_entity_poly.entity_id
_entity_poly.type
_entity_poly.pdbx_seq_one_letter_code
_entity_poly.pdbx_strand_id
1 'polypeptide(L)'
;MLALRGSWLDALGGTLAAIGALLAAFAASYYWGHHVGRLVAHPDSEQLLLRVLGITLLVAALAESLHASAAVGAFLVGLTLTGETADRARKVLGPLRDLFAAIFFLAIGLSVSPKELLPMLPVAVVLAAVTAATKVLTGMYAARRDGVARRGQLRAGTALIARGEFSLIIIGLVGVSIPTVAALATSYVFIMAIVGPVVARYTGGPLRAAA
;
A
#
# COMPACT_ATOMS: atom_id res chain seq x y z
N MET A 1 -3.46 -11.31 26.39
CA MET A 1 -4.83 -11.27 26.96
C MET A 1 -5.11 -9.94 27.69
N LEU A 2 -4.95 -8.79 27.01
CA LEU A 2 -5.28 -7.45 27.56
C LEU A 2 -6.26 -6.65 26.67
N ALA A 3 -6.61 -7.18 25.49
CA ALA A 3 -7.46 -6.48 24.52
C ALA A 3 -8.98 -6.65 24.74
N LEU A 4 -9.43 -7.43 25.73
CA LEU A 4 -10.85 -7.65 26.03
C LEU A 4 -11.41 -6.80 27.18
N ARG A 5 -10.64 -5.83 27.71
CA ARG A 5 -11.06 -4.95 28.83
C ARG A 5 -10.88 -3.45 28.59
N GLY A 6 -10.51 -3.01 27.38
CA GLY A 6 -10.49 -1.58 27.05
C GLY A 6 -11.90 -1.07 26.89
N SER A 7 -12.28 -0.04 27.64
CA SER A 7 -13.58 0.60 27.48
C SER A 7 -13.69 1.18 26.06
N TRP A 8 -14.90 1.30 25.50
CA TRP A 8 -15.10 1.94 24.19
C TRP A 8 -14.49 3.34 24.11
N LEU A 9 -14.34 4.01 25.27
CA LEU A 9 -13.70 5.32 25.42
C LEU A 9 -12.19 5.27 25.18
N ASP A 10 -11.51 4.19 25.59
CA ASP A 10 -10.07 4.02 25.35
C ASP A 10 -9.79 3.76 23.86
N ALA A 11 -10.66 2.97 23.21
CA ALA A 11 -10.58 2.73 21.77
C ALA A 11 -10.86 4.01 20.95
N LEU A 12 -11.86 4.80 21.35
CA LEU A 12 -12.15 6.10 20.76
C LEU A 12 -11.01 7.10 20.99
N GLY A 13 -10.48 7.16 22.22
CA GLY A 13 -9.34 8.02 22.57
C GLY A 13 -8.10 7.68 21.74
N GLY A 14 -7.76 6.40 21.63
CA GLY A 14 -6.65 5.95 20.79
C GLY A 14 -6.85 6.27 19.31
N THR A 15 -8.07 6.11 18.80
CA THR A 15 -8.39 6.41 17.39
C THR A 15 -8.30 7.92 17.11
N LEU A 16 -8.83 8.77 17.99
CA LEU A 16 -8.75 10.22 17.86
C LEU A 16 -7.31 10.72 17.96
N ALA A 17 -6.52 10.16 18.88
CA ALA A 17 -5.10 10.47 18.99
C ALA A 17 -4.35 10.09 17.72
N ALA A 18 -4.61 8.91 17.15
CA ALA A 18 -4.00 8.47 15.89
C ALA A 18 -4.37 9.38 14.71
N ILE A 19 -5.64 9.76 14.58
CA ILE A 19 -6.10 10.70 13.55
C ILE A 19 -5.45 12.07 13.75
N GLY A 20 -5.40 12.58 14.98
CA GLY A 20 -4.78 13.85 15.31
C GLY A 20 -3.29 13.88 15.00
N ALA A 21 -2.56 12.81 15.35
CA ALA A 21 -1.15 12.65 15.01
C ALA A 21 -0.94 12.60 13.49
N LEU A 22 -1.81 11.90 12.75
CA LEU A 22 -1.75 11.82 11.30
C LEU A 22 -2.00 13.18 10.63
N LEU A 23 -2.99 13.94 11.12
CA LEU A 23 -3.29 15.29 10.65
C LEU A 23 -2.18 16.28 10.99
N ALA A 24 -1.60 16.19 12.19
CA ALA A 24 -0.46 17.01 12.60
C ALA A 24 0.78 16.71 11.75
N ALA A 25 1.07 15.43 11.48
CA ALA A 25 2.15 15.02 10.59
C ALA A 25 1.92 15.50 9.15
N PHE A 26 0.68 15.41 8.65
CA PHE A 26 0.31 15.93 7.34
C PHE A 26 0.46 17.45 7.26
N ALA A 27 -0.02 18.18 8.27
CA ALA A 27 0.11 19.62 8.36
C ALA A 27 1.59 20.04 8.44
N ALA A 28 2.38 19.40 9.30
CA ALA A 28 3.81 19.63 9.40
C ALA A 28 4.50 19.37 8.05
N SER A 29 4.18 18.27 7.38
CA SER A 29 4.71 17.95 6.05
C SER A 29 4.32 18.99 5.00
N TYR A 30 3.11 19.55 5.06
CA TYR A 30 2.65 20.59 4.14
C TYR A 30 3.35 21.93 4.39
N TYR A 31 3.45 22.35 5.66
CA TYR A 31 4.10 23.61 6.04
C TYR A 31 5.63 23.57 5.83
N TRP A 32 6.29 22.44 6.10
CA TRP A 32 7.73 22.28 5.88
C TRP A 32 8.11 21.84 4.47
N GLY A 33 7.16 21.37 3.65
CA GLY A 33 7.42 20.83 2.32
C GLY A 33 8.16 21.79 1.40
N HIS A 34 7.91 23.10 1.54
CA HIS A 34 8.59 24.12 0.74
C HIS A 34 10.08 24.29 1.09
N HIS A 35 10.47 24.01 2.34
CA HIS A 35 11.88 24.00 2.78
C HIS A 35 12.57 22.69 2.45
N VAL A 36 11.87 21.56 2.63
CA VAL A 36 12.37 20.23 2.30
C VAL A 36 12.65 20.11 0.79
N GLY A 37 11.75 20.62 -0.06
CA GLY A 37 11.92 20.62 -1.51
C GLY A 37 13.18 21.34 -2.00
N ARG A 38 13.58 22.44 -1.32
CA ARG A 38 14.81 23.18 -1.63
C ARG A 38 16.09 22.46 -1.17
N LEU A 39 16.04 21.76 -0.04
CA LEU A 39 17.17 20.95 0.44
C LEU A 39 17.37 19.67 -0.38
N VAL A 40 16.28 19.09 -0.85
CA VAL A 40 16.26 17.87 -1.66
C VAL A 40 16.73 18.12 -3.10
N ALA A 41 16.34 19.25 -3.70
CA ALA A 41 16.65 19.54 -5.09
C ALA A 41 18.17 19.64 -5.31
N HIS A 42 18.71 18.71 -6.09
CA HIS A 42 20.09 18.75 -6.58
C HIS A 42 20.09 18.48 -8.09
N PRO A 43 20.99 19.12 -8.87
CA PRO A 43 21.12 18.84 -10.30
C PRO A 43 21.46 17.37 -10.59
N ASP A 44 22.34 16.78 -9.78
CA ASP A 44 22.78 15.39 -9.93
C ASP A 44 21.74 14.38 -9.45
N SER A 45 21.47 13.39 -10.29
CA SER A 45 20.49 12.33 -10.03
C SER A 45 20.85 11.43 -8.85
N GLU A 46 22.14 11.13 -8.67
CA GLU A 46 22.63 10.33 -7.53
C GLU A 46 22.45 11.07 -6.21
N GLN A 47 22.79 12.36 -6.17
CA GLN A 47 22.59 13.17 -4.97
C GLN A 47 21.11 13.34 -4.65
N LEU A 48 20.26 13.56 -5.67
CA LEU A 48 18.81 13.61 -5.49
C LEU A 48 18.30 12.29 -4.90
N LEU A 49 18.74 11.15 -5.43
CA LEU A 49 18.38 9.84 -4.93
C LEU A 49 18.76 9.67 -3.46
N LEU A 50 20.02 9.92 -3.11
CA LEU A 50 20.53 9.76 -1.75
C LEU A 50 19.83 10.70 -0.77
N ARG A 51 19.56 11.96 -1.15
CA ARG A 51 18.84 12.93 -0.32
C ARG A 51 17.39 12.53 -0.10
N VAL A 52 16.66 12.18 -1.16
CA VAL A 52 15.26 11.75 -1.05
C VAL A 52 15.16 10.49 -0.19
N LEU A 53 16.01 9.49 -0.45
CA LEU A 53 16.03 8.25 0.32
C LEU A 53 16.38 8.51 1.79
N GLY A 54 17.43 9.30 2.06
CA GLY A 54 17.87 9.63 3.42
C GLY A 54 16.80 10.37 4.21
N ILE A 55 16.16 11.38 3.62
CA ILE A 55 15.05 12.10 4.26
C ILE A 55 13.85 11.18 4.47
N THR A 56 13.54 10.33 3.49
CA THR A 56 12.43 9.36 3.62
C THR A 56 12.67 8.41 4.78
N LEU A 57 13.88 7.87 4.93
CA LEU A 57 14.24 6.98 6.03
C LEU A 57 14.21 7.69 7.39
N LEU A 58 14.71 8.93 7.46
CA LEU A 58 14.68 9.73 8.68
C LEU A 58 13.24 10.00 9.12
N VAL A 59 12.38 10.45 8.19
CA VAL A 59 10.97 10.72 8.48
C VAL A 59 10.21 9.44 8.81
N ALA A 60 10.50 8.34 8.13
CA ALA A 60 9.91 7.03 8.45
C ALA A 60 10.29 6.57 9.87
N ALA A 61 11.56 6.73 10.28
CA ALA A 61 12.01 6.40 11.62
C ALA A 61 11.37 7.31 12.69
N LEU A 62 11.23 8.61 12.41
CA LEU A 62 10.53 9.53 13.29
C LEU A 62 9.04 9.18 13.41
N ALA A 63 8.37 8.85 12.30
CA ALA A 63 6.99 8.42 12.30
C ALA A 63 6.80 7.18 13.18
N GLU A 64 7.66 6.17 13.00
CA GLU A 64 7.65 4.95 13.81
C GLU A 64 7.86 5.24 15.30
N SER A 65 8.77 6.16 15.65
CA SER A 65 9.02 6.57 17.04
C SER A 65 7.81 7.25 17.72
N LEU A 66 6.90 7.83 16.93
CA LEU A 66 5.66 8.44 17.38
C LEU A 66 4.47 7.48 17.30
N HIS A 67 4.71 6.17 17.12
CA HIS A 67 3.69 5.14 16.90
C HIS A 67 2.83 5.36 15.65
N ALA A 68 3.26 6.20 14.71
CA ALA A 68 2.70 6.27 13.37
C ALA A 68 3.40 5.25 12.46
N SER A 69 2.74 4.77 11.41
CA SER A 69 3.37 3.82 10.49
C SER A 69 4.49 4.46 9.68
N ALA A 70 5.66 3.84 9.64
CA ALA A 70 6.77 4.22 8.75
C ALA A 70 6.35 4.47 7.29
N ALA A 71 5.41 3.67 6.77
CA ALA A 71 4.91 3.83 5.40
C ALA A 71 4.10 5.11 5.21
N VAL A 72 3.37 5.56 6.24
CA VAL A 72 2.67 6.85 6.23
C VAL A 72 3.71 7.98 6.22
N GLY A 73 4.77 7.88 7.01
CA GLY A 73 5.87 8.85 6.99
C GLY A 73 6.52 8.99 5.60
N ALA A 74 6.83 7.86 4.97
CA ALA A 74 7.38 7.85 3.60
C ALA A 74 6.40 8.42 2.57
N PHE A 75 5.11 8.14 2.71
CA PHE A 75 4.06 8.70 1.85
C PHE A 75 3.99 10.24 1.96
N LEU A 76 4.06 10.77 3.18
CA LEU A 76 4.09 12.22 3.41
C LEU A 76 5.28 12.89 2.73
N VAL A 77 6.48 12.31 2.85
CA VAL A 77 7.67 12.81 2.13
C VAL A 77 7.42 12.83 0.63
N GLY A 78 6.84 11.76 0.07
CA GLY A 78 6.46 11.69 -1.34
C GLY A 78 5.51 12.81 -1.78
N LEU A 79 4.56 13.22 -0.93
CA LEU A 79 3.63 14.33 -1.21
C LEU A 79 4.31 15.71 -1.20
N THR A 80 5.43 15.86 -0.46
CA THR A 80 6.19 17.12 -0.48
C THR A 80 6.96 17.32 -1.78
N LEU A 81 7.25 16.24 -2.50
CA LEU A 81 7.92 16.30 -3.80
C LEU A 81 6.90 16.69 -4.86
N THR A 82 7.07 17.87 -5.45
CA THR A 82 6.17 18.42 -6.48
C THR A 82 6.98 18.95 -7.67
N GLY A 83 6.31 19.15 -8.81
CA GLY A 83 6.92 19.68 -10.03
C GLY A 83 8.04 18.80 -10.60
N GLU A 84 9.06 19.42 -11.19
CA GLU A 84 10.18 18.71 -11.84
C GLU A 84 10.95 17.78 -10.89
N THR A 85 11.06 18.14 -9.61
CA THR A 85 11.74 17.32 -8.60
C THR A 85 11.01 15.98 -8.40
N ALA A 86 9.68 15.97 -8.47
CA ALA A 86 8.88 14.75 -8.36
C ALA A 86 9.10 13.81 -9.55
N ASP A 87 9.17 14.36 -10.76
CA ASP A 87 9.40 13.57 -11.98
C ASP A 87 10.81 12.96 -11.99
N ARG A 88 11.82 13.73 -11.58
CA ARG A 88 13.20 13.23 -11.44
C ARG A 88 13.29 12.18 -10.33
N ALA A 89 12.71 12.45 -9.16
CA ALA A 89 12.66 11.52 -8.04
C ALA A 89 12.01 10.18 -8.46
N ARG A 90 10.91 10.22 -9.21
CA ARG A 90 10.24 9.02 -9.74
C ARG A 90 11.13 8.21 -10.68
N LYS A 91 11.91 8.87 -11.54
CA LYS A 91 12.87 8.18 -12.44
C LYS A 91 13.99 7.50 -11.67
N VAL A 92 14.58 8.16 -10.68
CA VAL A 92 15.71 7.60 -9.91
C VAL A 92 15.27 6.57 -8.88
N LEU A 93 14.09 6.74 -8.26
CA LEU A 93 13.55 5.79 -7.27
C LEU A 93 12.84 4.59 -7.90
N GLY A 94 12.41 4.67 -9.16
CA GLY A 94 11.70 3.59 -9.86
C GLY A 94 12.41 2.23 -9.76
N PRO A 95 13.69 2.13 -10.15
CA PRO A 95 14.44 0.88 -10.03
C PRO A 95 14.57 0.36 -8.59
N LEU A 96 14.77 1.25 -7.62
CA LEU A 96 14.83 0.86 -6.21
C LEU A 96 13.48 0.35 -5.70
N ARG A 97 12.38 1.03 -6.04
CA ARG A 97 11.03 0.58 -5.71
C ARG A 97 10.79 -0.84 -6.24
N ASP A 98 11.16 -1.09 -7.49
CA ASP A 98 10.94 -2.39 -8.13
C ASP A 98 11.83 -3.48 -7.50
N LEU A 99 13.08 -3.14 -7.16
CA LEU A 99 13.98 -4.04 -6.43
C LEU A 99 13.47 -4.35 -5.02
N PHE A 100 13.09 -3.34 -4.24
CA PHE A 100 12.55 -3.53 -2.89
C PHE A 100 11.23 -4.28 -2.92
N ALA A 101 10.37 -4.04 -3.91
CA ALA A 101 9.14 -4.82 -4.09
C ALA A 101 9.47 -6.30 -4.36
N ALA A 102 10.43 -6.59 -5.25
CA ALA A 102 10.86 -7.96 -5.53
C ALA A 102 11.44 -8.64 -4.28
N ILE A 103 12.31 -7.96 -3.54
CA ILE A 103 12.90 -8.47 -2.28
C ILE A 103 11.80 -8.69 -1.23
N PHE A 104 10.85 -7.77 -1.11
CA PHE A 104 9.73 -7.86 -0.17
C PHE A 104 8.88 -9.11 -0.46
N PHE A 105 8.44 -9.29 -1.70
CA PHE A 105 7.66 -10.47 -2.09
C PHE A 105 8.45 -11.78 -1.94
N LEU A 106 9.75 -11.76 -2.26
CA LEU A 106 10.63 -12.91 -2.06
C LEU A 106 10.78 -13.25 -0.57
N ALA A 107 11.02 -12.27 0.29
CA ALA A 107 11.18 -12.46 1.73
C ALA A 107 9.91 -13.05 2.36
N ILE A 108 8.73 -12.49 2.03
CA ILE A 108 7.46 -13.02 2.51
C ILE A 108 7.23 -14.43 1.96
N GLY A 109 7.51 -14.67 0.68
CA GLY A 109 7.41 -16.00 0.06
C GLY A 109 8.29 -17.05 0.74
N LEU A 110 9.53 -16.69 1.11
CA LEU A 110 10.47 -17.59 1.79
C LEU A 110 10.16 -17.79 3.27
N SER A 111 9.53 -16.82 3.93
CA SER A 111 9.16 -16.92 5.35
C SER A 111 8.01 -17.91 5.62
N VAL A 112 7.32 -18.37 4.57
CA VAL A 112 6.07 -19.12 4.70
C VAL A 112 6.28 -20.55 4.23
N SER A 113 5.89 -21.53 5.05
CA SER A 113 6.06 -22.93 4.69
C SER A 113 4.98 -23.35 3.66
N PRO A 114 5.35 -23.98 2.52
CA PRO A 114 4.36 -24.45 1.55
C PRO A 114 3.38 -25.46 2.16
N LYS A 115 3.83 -26.22 3.16
CA LYS A 115 3.03 -27.22 3.88
C LYS A 115 1.86 -26.60 4.64
N GLU A 116 1.98 -25.35 5.09
CA GLU A 116 0.89 -24.62 5.76
C GLU A 116 -0.07 -23.96 4.76
N LEU A 117 0.42 -23.57 3.58
CA LEU A 117 -0.39 -22.92 2.54
C LEU A 117 -1.27 -23.90 1.78
N LEU A 118 -0.73 -25.06 1.39
CA LEU A 118 -1.43 -26.04 0.55
C LEU A 118 -2.82 -26.44 1.09
N PRO A 119 -2.96 -26.75 2.39
CA PRO A 119 -4.27 -27.09 2.97
C PRO A 119 -5.29 -25.93 2.94
N MET A 120 -4.81 -24.68 2.96
CA MET A 120 -5.64 -23.48 3.00
C MET A 120 -6.05 -22.97 1.62
N LEU A 121 -5.40 -23.46 0.55
CA LEU A 121 -5.66 -23.04 -0.84
C LEU A 121 -7.14 -23.11 -1.24
N PRO A 122 -7.91 -24.19 -0.96
CA PRO A 122 -9.31 -24.24 -1.38
C PRO A 122 -10.14 -23.11 -0.78
N VAL A 123 -9.98 -22.88 0.53
CA VAL A 123 -10.69 -21.82 1.25
C VAL A 123 -10.22 -20.44 0.76
N ALA A 124 -8.92 -20.27 0.54
CA ALA A 124 -8.33 -19.04 0.04
C ALA A 124 -8.82 -18.68 -1.38
N VAL A 125 -8.98 -19.67 -2.26
CA VAL A 125 -9.52 -19.49 -3.62
C VAL A 125 -10.99 -19.07 -3.57
N VAL A 126 -11.81 -19.72 -2.74
CA VAL A 126 -13.21 -19.32 -2.57
C VAL A 126 -13.29 -17.89 -2.04
N LEU A 127 -12.49 -17.56 -1.03
CA LEU A 127 -12.44 -16.21 -0.47
C LEU A 127 -11.95 -15.18 -1.51
N ALA A 128 -10.94 -15.51 -2.30
CA ALA A 128 -10.46 -14.71 -3.41
C ALA A 128 -11.57 -14.45 -4.43
N ALA A 129 -12.27 -15.48 -4.87
CA ALA A 129 -13.36 -15.36 -5.84
C ALA A 129 -14.51 -14.48 -5.31
N VAL A 130 -14.96 -14.72 -4.08
CA VAL A 130 -16.05 -13.95 -3.45
C VAL A 130 -15.65 -12.49 -3.31
N THR A 131 -14.48 -12.21 -2.70
CA THR A 131 -14.05 -10.82 -2.49
C THR A 131 -13.74 -10.10 -3.79
N ALA A 132 -13.15 -10.77 -4.78
CA ALA A 132 -12.94 -10.21 -6.11
C ALA A 132 -14.27 -9.85 -6.78
N ALA A 133 -15.26 -10.75 -6.76
CA ALA A 133 -16.58 -10.50 -7.32
C ALA A 133 -17.24 -9.29 -6.64
N THR A 134 -17.23 -9.22 -5.31
CA THR A 134 -17.79 -8.07 -4.58
C THR A 134 -17.09 -6.76 -4.95
N LYS A 135 -15.75 -6.76 -5.06
CA LYS A 135 -14.98 -5.56 -5.44
C LYS A 135 -15.23 -5.12 -6.87
N VAL A 136 -15.35 -6.07 -7.80
CA VAL A 136 -15.72 -5.78 -9.19
C VAL A 136 -17.12 -5.19 -9.25
N LEU A 137 -18.10 -5.80 -8.61
CA LEU A 137 -19.49 -5.36 -8.63
C LEU A 137 -19.63 -3.96 -8.02
N THR A 138 -18.98 -3.70 -6.88
CA THR A 138 -19.02 -2.39 -6.21
C THR A 138 -18.32 -1.30 -7.02
N GLY A 139 -17.13 -1.58 -7.59
CA GLY A 139 -16.43 -0.61 -8.45
C GLY A 139 -17.16 -0.34 -9.75
N MET A 140 -17.76 -1.37 -10.37
CA MET A 140 -18.63 -1.18 -11.53
C MET A 140 -19.86 -0.35 -11.18
N TYR A 141 -20.49 -0.61 -10.03
CA TYR A 141 -21.65 0.14 -9.57
C TYR A 141 -21.34 1.62 -9.34
N ALA A 142 -20.21 1.93 -8.68
CA ALA A 142 -19.75 3.29 -8.48
C ALA A 142 -19.48 3.99 -9.82
N ALA A 143 -18.71 3.38 -10.72
CA ALA A 143 -18.43 3.94 -12.04
C ALA A 143 -19.69 4.11 -12.91
N ARG A 144 -20.71 3.25 -12.73
CA ARG A 144 -22.02 3.39 -13.39
C ARG A 144 -22.77 4.62 -12.92
N ARG A 145 -22.74 4.93 -11.63
CA ARG A 145 -23.34 6.14 -11.05
C ARG A 145 -22.73 7.40 -11.65
N ASP A 146 -21.44 7.35 -11.97
CA ASP A 146 -20.68 8.45 -12.56
C ASP A 146 -20.75 8.50 -14.11
N GLY A 147 -21.61 7.69 -14.75
CA GLY A 147 -21.81 7.71 -16.20
C GLY A 147 -20.67 7.12 -17.03
N VAL A 148 -19.72 6.41 -16.42
CA VAL A 148 -18.56 5.83 -17.11
C VAL A 148 -19.00 4.70 -18.05
N ALA A 149 -18.40 4.61 -19.25
CA ALA A 149 -18.68 3.54 -20.20
C ALA A 149 -18.35 2.15 -19.64
N ARG A 150 -19.01 1.09 -20.16
CA ARG A 150 -18.88 -0.31 -19.67
C ARG A 150 -17.43 -0.80 -19.51
N ARG A 151 -16.53 -0.40 -20.42
CA ARG A 151 -15.09 -0.72 -20.33
C ARG A 151 -14.42 -0.03 -19.14
N GLY A 152 -14.76 1.22 -18.86
CA GLY A 152 -14.26 1.95 -17.69
C GLY A 152 -14.83 1.42 -16.37
N GLN A 153 -16.08 0.96 -16.36
CA GLN A 153 -16.68 0.31 -15.18
C GLN A 153 -15.93 -0.98 -14.80
N LEU A 154 -15.63 -1.82 -15.78
CA LEU A 154 -14.86 -3.06 -15.55
C LEU A 154 -13.44 -2.77 -15.06
N ARG A 155 -12.79 -1.73 -15.60
CA ARG A 155 -11.47 -1.28 -15.14
C ARG A 155 -11.52 -0.77 -13.69
N ALA A 156 -12.53 0.02 -13.34
CA ALA A 156 -12.72 0.50 -11.98
C ALA A 156 -12.92 -0.66 -10.99
N GLY A 157 -13.77 -1.63 -11.34
CA GLY A 157 -14.02 -2.81 -10.51
C GLY A 157 -12.79 -3.70 -10.33
N THR A 158 -12.05 -3.97 -11.41
CA THR A 158 -10.86 -4.85 -11.36
C THR A 158 -9.66 -4.20 -10.68
N ALA A 159 -9.53 -2.88 -10.74
CA ALA A 159 -8.51 -2.14 -9.98
C ALA A 159 -8.64 -2.32 -8.45
N LEU A 160 -9.84 -2.65 -7.96
CA LEU A 160 -10.10 -2.85 -6.53
C LEU A 160 -9.83 -4.28 -6.04
N ILE A 161 -9.52 -5.22 -6.94
CA ILE A 161 -9.25 -6.62 -6.59
C ILE A 161 -7.84 -6.74 -5.99
N ALA A 162 -6.85 -6.08 -6.58
CA ALA A 162 -5.45 -6.24 -6.20
C ALA A 162 -5.24 -5.95 -4.71
N ARG A 163 -4.71 -6.94 -3.99
CA ARG A 163 -4.25 -6.78 -2.60
C ARG A 163 -2.80 -6.33 -2.65
N GLY A 164 -2.52 -5.16 -2.09
CA GLY A 164 -1.16 -4.59 -2.08
C GLY A 164 -0.24 -5.20 -1.03
N GLU A 165 1.02 -4.78 -1.08
CA GLU A 165 2.10 -5.08 -0.11
C GLU A 165 1.69 -4.85 1.35
N PHE A 166 0.84 -3.86 1.61
CA PHE A 166 0.29 -3.57 2.93
C PHE A 166 -0.49 -4.72 3.56
N SER A 167 -1.17 -5.55 2.75
CA SER A 167 -1.89 -6.72 3.28
C SER A 167 -0.90 -7.75 3.84
N LEU A 168 0.27 -7.92 3.21
CA LEU A 168 1.32 -8.82 3.69
C LEU A 168 2.02 -8.28 4.93
N ILE A 169 2.25 -6.96 5.00
CA ILE A 169 2.81 -6.31 6.20
C ILE A 169 1.90 -6.53 7.42
N ILE A 170 0.59 -6.33 7.26
CA ILE A 170 -0.39 -6.54 8.34
C ILE A 170 -0.41 -8.00 8.78
N ILE A 171 -0.32 -8.95 7.84
CA ILE A 171 -0.22 -10.38 8.18
C ILE A 171 1.05 -10.66 8.97
N GLY A 172 2.20 -10.09 8.59
CA GLY A 172 3.46 -10.23 9.35
C GLY A 172 3.36 -9.68 10.78
N LEU A 173 2.63 -8.58 10.98
CA LEU A 173 2.44 -7.96 12.30
C LEU A 173 1.43 -8.71 13.19
N VAL A 174 0.31 -9.18 12.61
CA VAL A 174 -0.84 -9.73 13.37
C VAL A 174 -0.87 -11.26 13.37
N GLY A 175 -0.34 -11.89 12.32
CA GLY A 175 -0.42 -13.33 12.07
C GLY A 175 0.30 -14.20 13.11
N VAL A 176 1.20 -13.60 13.91
CA VAL A 176 1.90 -14.27 15.03
C VAL A 176 0.92 -14.80 16.07
N SER A 177 -0.27 -14.20 16.19
CA SER A 177 -1.26 -14.56 17.22
C SER A 177 -2.10 -15.80 16.90
N ILE A 178 -2.36 -16.10 15.61
CA ILE A 178 -3.19 -17.24 15.17
C ILE A 178 -2.62 -17.81 13.87
N PRO A 179 -1.78 -18.87 13.93
CA PRO A 179 -1.08 -19.42 12.77
C PRO A 179 -2.00 -19.82 11.61
N THR A 180 -3.16 -20.40 11.90
CA THR A 180 -4.14 -20.81 10.89
C THR A 180 -4.71 -19.63 10.10
N VAL A 181 -4.97 -18.50 10.79
CA VAL A 181 -5.45 -17.27 10.15
C VAL A 181 -4.34 -16.65 9.30
N ALA A 182 -3.09 -16.69 9.80
CA ALA A 182 -1.94 -16.23 9.03
C ALA A 182 -1.75 -17.03 7.74
N ALA A 183 -1.82 -18.36 7.81
CA ALA A 183 -1.69 -19.25 6.64
C ALA A 183 -2.82 -19.01 5.61
N LEU A 184 -4.07 -18.87 6.07
CA LEU A 184 -5.20 -18.55 5.20
C LEU A 184 -5.06 -17.17 4.56
N ALA A 185 -4.74 -16.15 5.36
CA ALA A 185 -4.59 -14.78 4.88
C ALA A 185 -3.43 -14.65 3.89
N THR A 186 -2.30 -15.33 4.15
CA THR A 186 -1.14 -15.35 3.25
C THR A 186 -1.49 -16.02 1.93
N SER A 187 -2.12 -17.20 1.97
CA SER A 187 -2.59 -17.92 0.77
C SER A 187 -3.50 -17.02 -0.07
N TYR A 188 -4.46 -16.36 0.59
CA TYR A 188 -5.40 -15.44 -0.03
C TYR A 188 -4.69 -14.22 -0.65
N VAL A 189 -3.78 -13.56 0.06
CA VAL A 189 -3.08 -12.38 -0.45
C VAL A 189 -2.17 -12.74 -1.62
N PHE A 190 -1.49 -13.89 -1.59
CA PHE A 190 -0.66 -14.35 -2.71
C PHE A 190 -1.50 -14.59 -3.96
N ILE A 191 -2.66 -15.25 -3.84
CA ILE A 191 -3.59 -15.42 -4.96
C ILE A 191 -3.98 -14.04 -5.52
N MET A 192 -4.36 -13.10 -4.67
CA MET A 192 -4.84 -11.79 -5.11
C MET A 192 -3.72 -10.87 -5.64
N ALA A 193 -2.49 -11.03 -5.16
CA ALA A 193 -1.30 -10.32 -5.65
C ALA A 193 -0.92 -10.75 -7.07
N ILE A 194 -1.22 -12.00 -7.45
CA ILE A 194 -1.00 -12.51 -8.81
C ILE A 194 -2.22 -12.24 -9.69
N VAL A 195 -3.41 -12.66 -9.25
CA VAL A 195 -4.66 -12.59 -10.03
C VAL A 195 -5.09 -11.14 -10.26
N GLY A 196 -4.96 -10.27 -9.26
CA GLY A 196 -5.39 -8.87 -9.34
C GLY A 196 -4.75 -8.12 -10.52
N PRO A 197 -3.41 -8.02 -10.59
CA PRO A 197 -2.72 -7.38 -11.71
C PRO A 197 -3.01 -8.03 -13.06
N VAL A 198 -3.10 -9.36 -13.11
CA VAL A 198 -3.40 -10.11 -14.34
C VAL A 198 -4.80 -9.75 -14.86
N VAL A 199 -5.82 -9.77 -14.01
CA VAL A 199 -7.20 -9.42 -14.37
C VAL A 199 -7.33 -7.93 -14.75
N ALA A 200 -6.64 -7.04 -14.02
CA ALA A 200 -6.61 -5.62 -14.35
C ALA A 200 -5.95 -5.36 -15.73
N ARG A 201 -4.89 -6.10 -16.06
CA ARG A 201 -4.21 -6.01 -17.36
C ARG A 201 -5.11 -6.42 -18.52
N TYR A 202 -5.89 -7.50 -18.38
CA TYR A 202 -6.76 -7.97 -19.46
C TYR A 202 -8.03 -7.13 -19.65
N THR A 203 -8.47 -6.41 -18.60
CA THR A 203 -9.62 -5.50 -18.69
C THR A 203 -9.24 -4.08 -19.12
N GLY A 204 -7.97 -3.69 -18.96
CA GLY A 204 -7.38 -2.48 -19.53
C GLY A 204 -6.90 -2.71 -20.97
N GLY A 205 -7.76 -2.50 -21.97
CA GLY A 205 -7.33 -2.42 -23.37
C GLY A 205 -6.27 -1.33 -23.61
N PRO A 206 -5.55 -1.33 -24.75
CA PRO A 206 -4.46 -0.40 -25.03
C PRO A 206 -4.87 1.04 -24.77
N LEU A 207 -4.04 1.77 -24.03
CA LEU A 207 -4.18 3.22 -23.90
C LEU A 207 -4.14 3.79 -25.32
N ARG A 208 -5.23 4.43 -25.77
CA ARG A 208 -5.12 5.34 -26.91
C ARG A 208 -4.15 6.42 -26.46
N ALA A 209 -2.95 6.42 -27.01
CA ALA A 209 -2.06 7.56 -26.94
C ALA A 209 -2.89 8.76 -27.41
N ALA A 210 -3.06 9.75 -26.53
CA ALA A 210 -3.61 11.02 -26.93
C ALA A 210 -2.62 11.61 -27.95
N ALA A 211 -3.09 11.72 -29.19
CA ALA A 211 -2.46 12.50 -30.24
C ALA A 211 -2.71 13.98 -29.97
#